data_AF-A0A9E1YV27-F1
#
_entry.id   AF-A0A9E1YV27-F1
#
_cell.length_a   1.000
_cell.length_b   1.000
_cell.length_c   1.000
_cell.angle_alpha   90.00
_cell.angle_beta   90.00
_cell.angle_gamma   90.00
#
_symmetry.space_group_name_H-M   'P 1'
#
loop_
_entity.id
_entity.type
_entity.pdbx_description
1 polymer ?
#
loop_
_entity_poly.entity_id
_entity_poly.type
_entity_poly.pdbx_seq_one_letter_code
_entity_poly.pdbx_strand_id
1 'polypeptide(L)'
;MPDPKTGELRGNRNLKRLRKVSQTKQEEEIARGLELGLEAAPSIHDRSISLFSRGHLPAFAGINTFMKAPYCEDIRNVGNYEAAFLGVPFDTGTTYRPGTRFGPQAVRRISAVYDGYSVDGGVDLPEE
;
A
#
# COMPACT_ATOMS: atom_id res chain seq x y z
N MET A 1 16.92 -12.15 17.20
CA MET A 1 18.27 -12.62 17.58
C MET A 1 19.30 -11.90 16.75
N PRO A 2 20.41 -11.40 17.34
CA PRO A 2 21.53 -10.86 16.60
C PRO A 2 22.16 -11.92 15.69
N ASP A 3 22.79 -11.47 14.61
CA ASP A 3 23.59 -12.35 13.76
C ASP A 3 24.69 -13.03 14.58
N PRO A 4 24.82 -14.37 14.54
CA PRO A 4 25.86 -15.06 15.30
C PRO A 4 27.28 -14.76 14.77
N LYS A 5 27.44 -14.27 13.53
CA LYS A 5 28.76 -13.94 12.96
C LYS A 5 29.09 -12.46 13.08
N THR A 6 28.12 -11.58 12.88
CA THR A 6 28.35 -10.11 12.85
C THR A 6 27.89 -9.39 14.11
N GLY A 7 27.12 -10.05 14.99
CA GLY A 7 26.46 -9.42 16.13
C GLY A 7 25.33 -8.45 15.76
N GLU A 8 25.05 -8.26 14.47
CA GLU A 8 24.13 -7.24 13.99
C GLU A 8 22.67 -7.62 14.24
N LEU A 9 21.91 -6.69 14.82
CA LEU A 9 20.46 -6.83 15.01
C LEU A 9 19.71 -6.82 13.68
N ARG A 10 18.67 -7.66 13.57
CA ARG A 10 17.82 -7.76 12.36
C ARG A 10 17.30 -6.39 11.90
N GLY A 11 16.79 -5.57 12.81
CA GLY A 11 16.27 -4.24 12.47
C GLY A 11 17.31 -3.33 11.82
N ASN A 12 18.55 -3.32 12.33
CA ASN A 12 19.62 -2.49 11.77
C ASN A 12 19.99 -2.92 10.35
N ARG A 13 20.00 -4.24 10.10
CA ARG A 13 20.24 -4.81 8.77
C ARG A 13 19.13 -4.42 7.79
N ASN A 14 17.88 -4.53 8.21
CA ASN A 14 16.74 -4.17 7.38
C ASN A 14 16.69 -2.67 7.09
N LEU A 15 16.99 -1.81 8.07
CA LEU A 15 17.11 -0.36 7.83
C LEU A 15 18.21 -0.04 6.81
N LYS A 16 19.36 -0.74 6.87
CA LYS A 16 20.42 -0.60 5.85
C LYS A 16 19.98 -1.08 4.47
N ARG A 17 19.13 -2.11 4.39
CA ARG A 17 18.54 -2.57 3.12
C ARG A 17 17.56 -1.55 2.57
N LEU A 18 16.61 -1.09 3.39
CA LEU A 18 15.58 -0.12 3.01
C LEU A 18 16.18 1.21 2.54
N ARG A 19 17.32 1.64 3.10
CA ARG A 19 18.07 2.81 2.61
C ARG A 19 18.56 2.71 1.17
N LYS A 20 18.61 1.51 0.59
CA LYS A 20 19.04 1.29 -0.80
C LYS A 20 17.87 1.17 -1.77
N VAL A 21 16.66 1.05 -1.25
CA VAL A 21 15.44 1.01 -2.07
C VAL A 21 15.21 2.40 -2.66
N SER A 22 14.68 2.45 -3.88
CA SER A 22 14.34 3.71 -4.54
C SER A 22 13.24 4.46 -3.80
N GLN A 23 13.04 5.74 -4.14
CA GLN A 23 11.90 6.53 -3.70
C GLN A 23 11.08 7.05 -4.89
N THR A 24 11.19 6.37 -6.03
CA THR A 24 10.65 6.86 -7.31
C THR A 24 9.12 6.85 -7.28
N LYS A 25 8.48 5.84 -6.70
CA LYS A 25 7.01 5.81 -6.58
C LYS A 25 6.50 6.81 -5.58
N GLN A 26 7.22 7.03 -4.48
CA GLN A 26 6.90 8.08 -3.54
C GLN A 26 6.98 9.47 -4.18
N GLU A 27 8.02 9.74 -4.98
CA GLU A 27 8.19 10.99 -5.73
C GLU A 27 7.09 11.17 -6.78
N GLU A 28 6.74 10.12 -7.54
CA GLU A 28 5.61 10.12 -8.50
C GLU A 28 4.28 10.45 -7.80
N GLU A 29 4.03 9.86 -6.62
CA GLU A 29 2.83 10.09 -5.83
C GLU A 29 2.74 11.53 -5.31
N ILE A 30 3.86 12.07 -4.81
CA ILE A 30 3.97 13.48 -4.39
C ILE A 30 3.71 14.42 -5.56
N ALA A 31 4.37 14.19 -6.70
CA ALA A 31 4.20 15.01 -7.91
C ALA A 31 2.75 15.03 -8.38
N ARG A 32 2.12 13.85 -8.44
CA ARG A 32 0.69 13.72 -8.77
C ARG A 32 -0.20 14.41 -7.74
N GLY A 33 0.15 14.32 -6.46
CA GLY A 33 -0.56 14.97 -5.36
C GLY A 33 -0.56 16.49 -5.51
N LEU A 34 0.57 17.07 -5.92
CA LEU A 34 0.71 18.50 -6.20
C LEU A 34 -0.01 18.92 -7.48
N GLU A 35 0.10 18.14 -8.56
CA GLU A 35 -0.54 18.41 -9.85
C GLU A 35 -2.08 18.44 -9.74
N LEU A 36 -2.66 17.46 -9.05
CA LEU A 36 -4.11 17.33 -8.88
C LEU A 36 -4.64 18.04 -7.62
N GLY A 37 -3.74 18.61 -6.82
CA GLY A 37 -4.01 19.25 -5.54
C GLY A 37 -4.21 20.75 -5.64
N LEU A 38 -4.35 21.39 -4.48
CA LEU A 38 -4.14 22.83 -4.35
C LEU A 38 -2.78 23.05 -3.70
N GLU A 39 -2.14 24.16 -4.05
CA GLU A 39 -0.88 24.56 -3.43
C GLU A 39 -1.04 24.71 -1.91
N ALA A 40 0.01 24.33 -1.17
CA ALA A 40 0.08 24.57 0.25
C ALA A 40 0.02 26.06 0.58
N ALA A 41 -0.58 26.41 1.73
CA ALA A 41 -0.67 27.77 2.20
C ALA A 41 0.72 28.47 2.21
N PRO A 42 0.80 29.79 2.01
CA PRO A 42 2.08 30.51 1.98
C PRO A 42 2.94 30.31 3.24
N SER A 43 2.33 30.08 4.40
CA SER A 43 3.01 29.82 5.67
C SER A 43 3.68 28.44 5.77
N ILE A 44 3.39 27.50 4.88
CA ILE A 44 3.98 26.15 4.88
C ILE A 44 5.22 26.16 4.01
N HIS A 45 6.39 25.86 4.58
CA HIS A 45 7.63 25.86 3.81
C HIS A 45 7.82 24.60 2.96
N ASP A 46 7.22 23.48 3.37
CA ASP A 46 7.30 22.22 2.63
C ASP A 46 6.38 22.26 1.39
N ARG A 47 6.99 22.16 0.20
CA ARG A 47 6.29 22.19 -1.10
C ARG A 47 6.05 20.80 -1.70
N SER A 48 6.34 19.74 -0.95
CA SER A 48 5.92 18.38 -1.28
C SER A 48 4.48 18.07 -0.85
N ILE A 49 3.87 18.92 -0.01
CA ILE A 49 2.55 18.68 0.56
C ILE A 49 1.47 19.41 -0.26
N SER A 50 0.46 18.68 -0.72
CA SER A 50 -0.78 19.27 -1.28
C SER A 50 -1.76 19.63 -0.16
N LEU A 51 -2.58 20.68 -0.36
CA LEU A 51 -3.63 21.10 0.58
C LEU A 51 -4.65 19.97 0.89
N PHE A 52 -4.85 19.04 -0.05
CA PHE A 52 -5.68 17.85 0.13
C PHE A 52 -4.82 16.59 0.10
N SER A 53 -5.02 15.71 1.08
CA SER A 53 -4.43 14.36 1.06
C SER A 53 -5.10 13.53 -0.02
N ARG A 54 -4.33 13.17 -1.06
CA ARG A 54 -4.74 12.32 -2.18
C ARG A 54 -3.89 11.05 -2.34
N GLY A 55 -2.80 10.95 -1.57
CA GLY A 55 -1.87 9.84 -1.58
C GLY A 55 -2.30 8.73 -0.62
N HIS A 56 -1.37 8.25 0.22
CA HIS A 56 -1.67 7.29 1.28
C HIS A 56 -2.81 7.78 2.20
N LEU A 57 -4.00 7.24 2.01
CA LEU A 57 -5.19 7.60 2.76
C LEU A 57 -5.29 6.79 4.06
N PRO A 58 -5.79 7.38 5.16
CA PRO A 58 -6.01 6.63 6.39
C PRO A 58 -6.99 5.47 6.15
N ALA A 59 -6.90 4.43 6.97
CA ALA A 59 -7.65 3.18 6.80
C ALA A 59 -9.18 3.37 6.61
N PHE A 60 -9.75 4.41 7.20
CA PHE A 60 -11.19 4.74 7.13
C PHE A 60 -11.61 5.58 5.92
N ALA A 61 -10.68 6.01 5.06
CA ALA A 61 -10.94 6.85 3.90
C ALA A 61 -10.59 6.17 2.57
N GLY A 62 -11.10 6.72 1.46
CA GLY A 62 -10.80 6.24 0.10
C GLY A 62 -11.50 4.94 -0.29
N ILE A 63 -11.21 4.48 -1.51
CA ILE A 63 -11.71 3.20 -2.01
C ILE A 63 -11.05 2.07 -1.23
N ASN A 64 -11.84 1.08 -0.83
CA ASN A 64 -11.39 -0.02 0.00
C ASN A 64 -10.93 -1.21 -0.85
N THR A 65 -9.84 -1.01 -1.62
CA THR A 65 -9.09 -2.06 -2.30
C THR A 65 -8.26 -2.87 -1.31
N PHE A 66 -7.65 -3.98 -1.75
CA PHE A 66 -6.77 -4.77 -0.90
C PHE A 66 -5.50 -3.97 -0.59
N MET A 67 -5.17 -3.78 0.69
CA MET A 67 -4.02 -2.99 1.18
C MET A 67 -3.90 -1.59 0.56
N LYS A 68 -5.04 -0.97 0.19
CA LYS A 68 -5.07 0.32 -0.54
C LYS A 68 -4.30 0.31 -1.88
N ALA A 69 -4.06 -0.86 -2.45
CA ALA A 69 -3.42 -1.00 -3.76
C ALA A 69 -4.24 -0.29 -4.86
N PRO A 70 -3.59 0.18 -5.94
CA PRO A 70 -4.28 0.81 -7.07
C PRO A 70 -5.41 -0.05 -7.63
N TYR A 71 -6.56 0.57 -7.91
CA TYR A 71 -7.68 -0.10 -8.56
C TYR A 71 -7.44 -0.15 -10.08
N CYS A 72 -7.29 -1.36 -10.62
CA CYS A 72 -7.18 -1.57 -12.06
C CYS A 72 -8.58 -1.56 -12.71
N GLU A 73 -9.01 -0.40 -13.20
CA GLU A 73 -10.32 -0.24 -13.86
C GLU A 73 -10.40 -1.01 -15.19
N ASP A 74 -9.37 -0.90 -16.02
CA ASP A 74 -9.28 -1.59 -17.31
C ASP A 74 -8.49 -2.89 -17.16
N ILE A 75 -9.19 -4.02 -17.24
CA ILE A 75 -8.59 -5.35 -17.10
C ILE A 75 -7.49 -5.64 -18.12
N ARG A 76 -7.49 -4.96 -19.28
CA ARG A 76 -6.43 -5.14 -20.29
C ARG A 76 -5.08 -4.64 -19.81
N ASN A 77 -5.06 -3.75 -18.82
CA ASN A 77 -3.85 -3.22 -18.21
C ASN A 77 -3.29 -4.11 -17.09
N VAL A 78 -3.97 -5.20 -16.72
CA VAL A 78 -3.52 -6.08 -15.62
C VAL A 78 -2.11 -6.66 -15.87
N GLY A 79 -1.75 -6.86 -17.14
CA GLY A 79 -0.42 -7.34 -17.53
C GLY A 79 0.72 -6.36 -17.28
N ASN A 80 0.41 -5.10 -16.94
CA ASN A 80 1.41 -4.10 -16.53
C ASN A 80 1.78 -4.21 -15.05
N TYR A 81 1.14 -5.11 -14.29
CA TYR A 81 1.40 -5.34 -12.87
C TYR A 81 2.05 -6.71 -12.67
N GLU A 82 2.96 -6.80 -11.71
CA GLU A 82 3.62 -8.06 -11.36
C GLU A 82 2.69 -9.02 -10.59
N ALA A 83 1.75 -8.46 -9.83
CA ALA A 83 0.76 -9.19 -9.07
C ALA A 83 -0.58 -8.46 -9.07
N ALA A 84 -1.67 -9.23 -9.01
CA ALA A 84 -3.03 -8.70 -8.94
C ALA A 84 -3.87 -9.44 -7.89
N PHE A 85 -4.69 -8.69 -7.14
CA PHE A 85 -5.58 -9.24 -6.13
C PHE A 85 -7.02 -9.33 -6.66
N LEU A 86 -7.52 -10.56 -6.83
CA LEU A 86 -8.89 -10.85 -7.25
C LEU A 86 -9.69 -11.48 -6.12
N GLY A 87 -10.96 -11.10 -6.00
CA GLY A 87 -11.91 -11.73 -5.08
C GLY A 87 -13.03 -12.44 -5.84
N VAL A 88 -13.36 -13.66 -5.46
CA VAL A 88 -14.47 -14.45 -6.03
C VAL A 88 -15.57 -14.60 -4.98
N PRO A 89 -16.61 -13.75 -4.99
CA PRO A 89 -17.66 -13.74 -3.97
C PRO A 89 -18.72 -14.82 -4.26
N PHE A 90 -18.42 -16.08 -3.94
CA PHE A 90 -19.30 -17.22 -4.22
C PHE A 90 -19.54 -18.07 -2.98
N ASP A 91 -20.80 -18.48 -2.76
CA ASP A 91 -21.20 -19.37 -1.67
C ASP A 91 -22.42 -20.26 -1.98
N THR A 92 -22.89 -20.34 -3.23
CA THR A 92 -24.06 -21.16 -3.60
C THR A 92 -23.85 -22.65 -3.33
N GLY A 93 -22.61 -23.12 -3.22
CA GLY A 93 -22.27 -24.50 -2.88
C GLY A 93 -22.27 -24.84 -1.38
N THR A 94 -22.60 -23.91 -0.48
CA THR A 94 -22.57 -24.19 0.97
C THR A 94 -23.74 -25.07 1.42
N THR A 95 -23.49 -26.08 2.26
CA THR A 95 -24.51 -27.02 2.77
C THR A 95 -25.08 -26.63 4.14
N TYR A 96 -24.45 -25.70 4.86
CA TYR A 96 -24.89 -25.27 6.19
C TYR A 96 -25.06 -23.75 6.26
N ARG A 97 -24.08 -23.01 6.79
CA ARG A 97 -24.16 -21.54 6.95
C ARG A 97 -23.61 -20.82 5.71
N PRO A 98 -24.43 -20.07 4.95
CA PRO A 98 -23.96 -19.23 3.86
C PRO A 98 -23.32 -17.93 4.41
N GLY A 99 -22.71 -17.14 3.52
CA GLY A 99 -22.14 -15.83 3.86
C GLY A 99 -20.71 -15.61 3.36
N THR A 100 -20.03 -16.65 2.85
CA THR A 100 -18.65 -16.50 2.35
C THR A 100 -18.55 -15.61 1.11
N ARG A 101 -19.68 -15.33 0.42
CA ARG A 101 -19.73 -14.32 -0.66
C ARG A 101 -19.30 -12.92 -0.20
N PHE A 102 -19.45 -12.60 1.10
CA PHE A 102 -19.01 -11.32 1.68
C PHE A 102 -17.53 -11.33 2.08
N GLY A 103 -16.86 -12.49 2.02
CA GLY A 103 -15.47 -12.69 2.41
C GLY A 103 -14.49 -11.74 1.72
N PRO A 104 -14.49 -11.62 0.37
CA PRO A 104 -13.57 -10.71 -0.32
C PRO A 104 -13.67 -9.25 0.14
N GLN A 105 -14.88 -8.75 0.42
CA GLN A 105 -15.07 -7.40 0.94
C GLN A 105 -14.55 -7.26 2.37
N ALA A 106 -14.80 -8.27 3.22
CA ALA A 106 -14.29 -8.29 4.59
C ALA A 106 -12.75 -8.29 4.64
N VAL A 107 -12.11 -9.10 3.78
CA VAL A 107 -10.64 -9.15 3.64
C VAL A 107 -10.09 -7.79 3.21
N ARG A 108 -10.67 -7.13 2.20
CA ARG A 108 -10.24 -5.79 1.79
C ARG A 108 -10.36 -4.78 2.94
N ARG A 109 -11.47 -4.82 3.69
CA ARG A 109 -11.71 -3.92 4.83
C ARG A 109 -10.68 -4.08 5.94
N ILE A 110 -10.35 -5.31 6.34
CA ILE A 110 -9.33 -5.51 7.36
C ILE A 110 -7.93 -5.20 6.82
N SER A 111 -7.68 -5.41 5.52
CA SER A 111 -6.37 -5.14 4.92
C SER A 111 -5.96 -3.66 4.95
N ALA A 112 -6.91 -2.73 5.09
CA ALA A 112 -6.66 -1.29 5.10
C ALA A 112 -5.84 -0.80 6.31
N VAL A 113 -5.64 -1.63 7.34
CA VAL A 113 -4.77 -1.32 8.49
C VAL A 113 -3.31 -1.71 8.25
N TYR A 114 -3.02 -2.43 7.16
CA TYR A 114 -1.68 -2.83 6.78
C TYR A 114 -1.13 -1.87 5.73
N ASP A 115 0.18 -1.67 5.79
CA ASP A 115 0.94 -0.82 4.87
C ASP A 115 1.90 -1.68 4.02
N GLY A 116 2.30 -1.16 2.87
CA GLY A 116 3.29 -1.79 1.98
C GLY A 116 4.72 -1.74 2.53
N TYR A 117 4.98 -0.86 3.50
CA TYR A 117 6.29 -0.69 4.12
C TYR A 117 6.43 -1.55 5.38
N SER A 118 7.44 -2.43 5.41
CA SER A 118 7.74 -3.31 6.55
C SER A 118 9.21 -3.22 6.94
N VAL A 119 9.48 -2.56 8.06
CA VAL A 119 10.84 -2.48 8.64
C VAL A 119 11.33 -3.86 9.08
N ASP A 120 10.46 -4.70 9.62
CA ASP A 120 10.85 -6.03 10.09
C ASP A 120 11.08 -7.02 8.94
N GLY A 121 10.39 -6.83 7.82
CA GLY A 121 10.67 -7.54 6.56
C GLY A 121 11.85 -6.94 5.79
N GLY A 122 12.17 -5.67 6.02
CA GLY A 122 13.11 -4.92 5.19
C GLY A 122 12.61 -4.76 3.76
N VAL A 123 11.30 -4.60 3.59
CA VAL A 123 10.58 -4.57 2.32
C VAL A 123 9.78 -3.28 2.23
N ASP A 124 9.76 -2.70 1.04
CA ASP A 124 8.91 -1.57 0.69
C ASP A 124 8.17 -1.90 -0.61
N LEU A 125 6.97 -2.48 -0.49
CA LEU A 125 6.26 -3.07 -1.63
C LEU A 125 5.98 -2.10 -2.80
N PRO A 126 5.72 -0.79 -2.57
CA PRO A 126 5.58 0.16 -3.68
C PRO A 126 6.87 0.38 -4.48
N GLU A 127 8.05 0.17 -3.89
CA GLU A 127 9.35 0.56 -4.48
C GLU A 127 10.22 -0.63 -4.92
N GLU A 128 9.90 -1.86 -4.52
CA GLU A 128 10.56 -3.09 -5.02
C GLU A 128 10.17 -3.40 -6.47
#